data_AF-A0A1R2C121-F1
#
_entry.id   AF-A0A1R2C121-F1
#
_cell.length_a   1.000
_cell.length_b   1.000
_cell.length_c   1.000
_cell.angle_alpha   90.00
_cell.angle_beta   90.00
_cell.angle_gamma   90.00
#
_symmetry.space_group_name_H-M   'P 1'
#
loop_
_entity.id
_entity.type
_entity.pdbx_description
1 polymer ?
#
loop_
_entity_poly.entity_id
_entity_poly.type
_entity_poly.pdbx_seq_one_letter_code
_entity_poly.pdbx_strand_id
1 'polypeptide(L)'
;MCFKNPLSKNAYKLPSQDSDEECTSPARKPFFAMKMIELEMELEQNCTQDIVHKLTELYSQAIEFFDDKDDPKCYDIQQRLHNLLKRPEVLRVLNSTDLSTESIEPTSFEQRREDFENRRKAMANDFKDLERKSKNRLSVSEIFVTNVEEAEVMSTKICESFSKQEENLENRLKERKKSMLERSQNFFDNFRLQKSDMSGGFDKEFMMQNEIEEFLENHFAKQTTAVAEVNVRYETEIKQFDGQGGVFAMVVEQMRKTKENEVHVMKNQYEKLRKEGIQSIKNKY
;
A
#
# COMPACT_ATOMS: atom_id res chain seq x y z
N MET A 1 55.47 44.21 -6.45
CA MET A 1 54.37 43.79 -5.55
C MET A 1 54.66 42.36 -5.12
N CYS A 2 54.92 42.14 -3.84
CA CYS A 2 55.39 40.88 -3.28
C CYS A 2 54.22 39.95 -2.94
N PHE A 3 54.26 38.71 -3.43
CA PHE A 3 53.36 37.63 -3.02
C PHE A 3 53.82 37.07 -1.66
N LYS A 4 52.95 37.12 -0.66
CA LYS A 4 53.11 36.39 0.61
C LYS A 4 51.95 35.41 0.76
N ASN A 5 52.23 34.13 0.55
CA ASN A 5 51.38 33.02 0.99
C ASN A 5 51.76 32.66 2.43
N PRO A 6 50.82 32.59 3.39
CA PRO A 6 51.04 31.91 4.65
C PRO A 6 50.54 30.46 4.55
N LEU A 7 51.49 29.52 4.55
CA LEU A 7 51.26 28.09 4.78
C LEU A 7 50.78 27.89 6.23
N SER A 8 49.49 27.63 6.41
CA SER A 8 48.92 27.12 7.66
C SER A 8 49.23 25.63 7.79
N LYS A 9 50.05 25.30 8.79
CA LYS A 9 50.35 23.95 9.24
C LYS A 9 49.19 23.44 10.10
N ASN A 10 48.20 22.80 9.49
CA ASN A 10 47.27 21.97 10.24
C ASN A 10 47.90 20.59 10.45
N ALA A 11 48.36 20.37 11.67
CA ALA A 11 48.82 19.10 12.20
C ALA A 11 47.64 18.13 12.29
N TYR A 12 47.61 17.15 11.40
CA TYR A 12 46.73 15.99 11.54
C TYR A 12 47.28 15.11 12.67
N LYS A 13 46.67 15.24 13.85
CA LYS A 13 46.91 14.36 14.98
C LYS A 13 46.13 13.07 14.73
N LEU A 14 46.85 12.02 14.33
CA LEU A 14 46.33 10.64 14.27
C LEU A 14 45.86 10.22 15.67
N PRO A 15 44.61 9.75 15.83
CA PRO A 15 44.18 9.12 17.07
C PRO A 15 44.92 7.78 17.20
N SER A 16 45.65 7.66 18.30
CA SER A 16 46.26 6.43 18.79
C SER A 16 45.22 5.30 18.91
N GLN A 17 45.41 4.24 18.12
CA GLN A 17 44.90 2.91 18.41
C GLN A 17 45.59 2.44 19.69
N ASP A 18 44.83 2.19 20.76
CA ASP A 18 45.18 1.26 21.84
C ASP A 18 43.94 1.14 22.76
N SER A 19 43.06 0.21 22.42
CA SER A 19 42.16 -0.47 23.36
C SER A 19 41.52 -1.65 22.64
N ASP A 20 42.26 -2.76 22.60
CA ASP A 20 41.70 -4.08 22.30
C ASP A 20 40.86 -4.54 23.51
N GLU A 21 39.67 -3.95 23.65
CA GLU A 21 38.55 -4.63 24.30
C GLU A 21 37.72 -5.28 23.19
N GLU A 22 37.99 -6.55 22.99
CA GLU A 22 37.35 -7.46 22.06
C GLU A 22 35.88 -7.67 22.49
N CYS A 23 35.05 -6.65 22.26
CA CYS A 23 33.60 -6.78 22.32
C CYS A 23 33.19 -7.61 21.09
N THR A 24 33.12 -8.92 21.29
CA THR A 24 32.63 -9.91 20.32
C THR A 24 31.12 -9.73 20.09
N SER A 25 30.70 -8.58 19.57
CA SER A 25 29.30 -8.34 19.20
C SER A 25 29.04 -8.97 17.81
N PRO A 26 28.03 -9.85 17.66
CA PRO A 26 27.75 -10.58 16.41
C PRO A 26 27.63 -9.69 15.16
N ALA A 27 27.14 -8.47 15.32
CA ALA A 27 26.84 -7.52 14.25
C ALA A 27 28.07 -6.83 13.62
N ARG A 28 29.29 -7.00 14.18
CA ARG A 28 30.54 -6.54 13.52
C ARG A 28 31.14 -7.58 12.59
N LYS A 29 30.57 -8.79 12.51
CA LYS A 29 31.03 -9.78 11.53
C LYS A 29 30.64 -9.27 10.14
N PRO A 30 31.59 -8.98 9.23
CA PRO A 30 31.29 -8.47 7.89
C PRO A 30 30.39 -9.41 7.07
N PHE A 31 30.24 -10.65 7.52
CA PHE A 31 29.39 -11.68 6.92
C PHE A 31 27.96 -11.73 7.48
N PHE A 32 27.61 -10.94 8.50
CA PHE A 32 26.28 -11.00 9.11
C PHE A 32 25.19 -10.52 8.15
N ALA A 33 25.36 -9.33 7.58
CA ALA A 33 24.43 -8.78 6.59
C ALA A 33 24.35 -9.66 5.33
N MET A 34 25.49 -10.20 4.89
CA MET A 34 25.55 -11.12 3.75
C MET A 34 24.75 -12.39 4.00
N LYS A 35 24.96 -13.03 5.16
CA LYS A 35 24.25 -14.26 5.56
C LYS A 35 22.74 -14.04 5.68
N MET A 36 22.32 -12.87 6.18
CA MET A 36 20.90 -12.52 6.28
C MET A 36 20.25 -12.42 4.88
N ILE A 37 20.92 -11.76 3.93
CA ILE A 37 20.45 -11.63 2.55
C ILE A 37 20.45 -12.99 1.83
N GLU A 38 21.49 -13.80 2.00
CA GLU A 38 21.57 -15.14 1.40
C GLU A 38 20.41 -16.03 1.84
N LEU A 39 20.09 -16.04 3.14
CA LEU A 39 18.96 -16.80 3.67
C LEU A 39 17.61 -16.27 3.19
N GLU A 40 17.46 -14.95 3.01
CA GLU A 40 16.23 -14.39 2.41
C GLU A 40 16.03 -14.85 0.97
N MET A 41 17.10 -14.86 0.17
CA MET A 41 17.06 -15.38 -1.19
C MET A 41 16.74 -16.88 -1.21
N GLU A 42 17.30 -17.65 -0.28
CA GLU A 42 17.02 -19.07 -0.15
C GLU A 42 15.57 -19.33 0.26
N LEU A 43 15.01 -18.49 1.15
CA LEU A 43 13.61 -18.55 1.57
C LEU A 43 12.65 -18.34 0.39
N GLU A 44 12.99 -17.46 -0.55
CA GLU A 44 12.18 -17.21 -1.75
C GLU A 44 12.21 -18.36 -2.75
N GLN A 45 13.27 -19.18 -2.73
CA GLN A 45 13.38 -20.36 -3.59
C GLN A 45 12.73 -21.59 -2.94
N ASN A 46 13.02 -21.82 -1.66
CA ASN A 46 12.61 -22.99 -0.91
C ASN A 46 12.27 -22.61 0.55
N CYS A 47 10.98 -22.41 0.83
CA CYS A 47 10.53 -22.09 2.18
C CYS A 47 10.55 -23.34 3.08
N THR A 48 11.64 -23.55 3.82
CA THR A 48 11.77 -24.62 4.82
C THR A 48 11.72 -24.06 6.24
N GLN A 49 11.28 -24.88 7.19
CA GLN A 49 11.14 -24.46 8.59
C GLN A 49 12.48 -24.03 9.20
N ASP A 50 13.56 -24.75 8.86
CA ASP A 50 14.90 -24.46 9.34
C ASP A 50 15.40 -23.08 8.88
N ILE A 51 15.09 -22.69 7.64
CA ILE A 51 15.48 -21.37 7.12
C ILE A 51 14.70 -20.26 7.82
N VAL A 52 13.39 -20.46 8.04
CA VAL A 52 12.55 -19.49 8.77
C VAL A 52 13.07 -19.27 10.19
N HIS A 53 13.41 -20.35 10.90
CA HIS A 53 13.97 -20.26 12.26
C HIS A 53 15.32 -19.55 12.28
N LYS A 54 16.24 -19.91 11.38
CA LYS A 54 17.57 -19.27 11.27
C LYS A 54 17.46 -17.78 10.93
N LEU A 55 16.54 -17.40 10.03
CA LEU A 55 16.28 -15.99 9.71
C LEU A 55 15.72 -15.24 10.90
N THR A 56 14.73 -15.83 11.59
CA THR A 56 14.11 -15.21 12.77
C THR A 56 15.16 -14.98 13.86
N GLU A 57 16.04 -15.95 14.11
CA GLU A 57 17.14 -15.83 15.07
C GLU A 57 18.13 -14.70 14.69
N LEU A 58 18.55 -14.63 13.42
CA LEU A 58 19.43 -13.56 12.94
C LEU A 58 18.76 -12.19 13.07
N TYR A 59 17.48 -12.08 12.71
CA TYR A 59 16.73 -10.84 12.86
C TYR A 59 16.62 -10.41 14.31
N SER A 60 16.34 -11.32 15.24
CA SER A 60 16.31 -11.02 16.69
C SER A 60 17.67 -10.52 17.20
N GLN A 61 18.77 -11.20 16.83
CA GLN A 61 20.13 -10.75 17.20
C GLN A 61 20.46 -9.37 16.62
N ALA A 62 19.99 -9.06 15.42
CA ALA A 62 20.16 -7.75 14.82
C ALA A 62 19.37 -6.68 15.59
N ILE A 63 18.11 -6.96 15.91
CA ILE A 63 17.23 -6.04 16.64
C ILE A 63 17.85 -5.71 18.00
N GLU A 64 18.22 -6.70 18.80
CA GLU A 64 18.87 -6.49 20.11
C GLU A 64 20.11 -5.58 19.98
N PHE A 65 20.96 -5.82 18.99
CA PHE A 65 22.16 -5.02 18.78
C PHE A 65 21.90 -3.56 18.39
N PHE A 66 20.89 -3.30 17.56
CA PHE A 66 20.55 -1.94 17.13
C PHE A 66 19.70 -1.20 18.17
N ASP A 67 18.93 -1.93 18.97
CA ASP A 67 18.16 -1.40 20.10
C ASP A 67 19.10 -0.91 21.21
N ASP A 68 20.12 -1.70 21.56
CA ASP A 68 21.18 -1.31 22.52
C ASP A 68 21.92 -0.01 22.13
N LYS A 69 21.83 0.40 20.87
CA LYS A 69 22.51 1.56 20.30
C LYS A 69 21.59 2.75 20.02
N ASP A 70 20.29 2.62 20.29
CA ASP A 70 19.26 3.57 19.88
C ASP A 70 19.35 3.94 18.38
N ASP A 71 19.75 2.99 17.51
CA ASP A 71 19.86 3.23 16.07
C ASP A 71 18.47 3.11 15.42
N PRO A 72 17.99 4.13 14.67
CA PRO A 72 16.69 4.09 13.99
C PRO A 72 16.55 2.92 13.01
N LYS A 73 17.65 2.30 12.56
CA LYS A 73 17.63 1.08 11.74
C LYS A 73 16.98 -0.12 12.44
N CYS A 74 16.87 -0.09 13.77
CA CYS A 74 16.14 -1.10 14.52
C CYS A 74 14.70 -1.26 13.98
N TYR A 75 14.03 -0.14 13.69
CA TYR A 75 12.67 -0.15 13.14
C TYR A 75 12.58 -0.80 11.76
N ASP A 76 13.56 -0.54 10.88
CA ASP A 76 13.60 -1.15 9.54
C ASP A 76 13.74 -2.67 9.64
N ILE A 77 14.59 -3.13 10.56
CA ILE A 77 14.85 -4.56 10.78
C ILE A 77 13.63 -5.25 11.40
N GLN A 78 12.98 -4.61 12.38
CA GLN A 78 11.71 -5.08 12.95
C GLN A 78 10.62 -5.20 11.87
N GLN A 79 10.50 -4.19 11.01
CA GLN A 79 9.50 -4.19 9.93
C GLN A 79 9.77 -5.31 8.92
N ARG A 80 11.05 -5.57 8.58
CA ARG A 80 11.44 -6.67 7.69
C ARG A 80 11.09 -8.04 8.29
N LEU A 81 11.41 -8.28 9.56
CA LEU A 81 11.04 -9.52 10.26
C LEU A 81 9.52 -9.72 10.27
N HIS A 82 8.77 -8.67 10.63
CA HIS A 82 7.31 -8.74 10.66
C HIS A 82 6.69 -9.00 9.27
N ASN A 83 7.24 -8.41 8.21
CA ASN A 83 6.81 -8.69 6.84
C ASN A 83 7.13 -10.12 6.40
N LEU A 84 8.29 -10.66 6.81
CA LEU A 84 8.68 -12.05 6.57
C LEU A 84 7.68 -13.02 7.21
N LEU A 85 7.33 -12.81 8.48
CA LEU A 85 6.39 -13.66 9.22
C LEU A 85 4.95 -13.59 8.70
N LYS A 86 4.60 -12.54 7.95
CA LYS A 86 3.30 -12.40 7.29
C LYS A 86 3.20 -13.09 5.93
N ARG A 87 4.32 -13.57 5.37
CA ARG A 87 4.29 -14.26 4.07
C ARG A 87 3.47 -15.56 4.19
N PRO A 88 2.55 -15.85 3.26
CA PRO A 88 1.65 -17.01 3.34
C PRO A 88 2.41 -18.35 3.31
N GLU A 89 3.57 -18.39 2.67
CA GLU A 89 4.44 -19.57 2.61
C GLU A 89 5.07 -19.86 3.98
N VAL A 90 5.57 -18.83 4.65
CA VAL A 90 6.11 -18.90 6.01
C VAL A 90 5.04 -19.33 7.01
N LEU A 91 3.85 -18.74 6.92
CA LEU A 91 2.71 -19.11 7.77
C LEU A 91 2.30 -20.58 7.58
N ARG A 92 2.33 -21.08 6.33
CA ARG A 92 2.04 -22.50 6.06
C ARG A 92 3.03 -23.39 6.77
N VAL A 93 4.33 -23.08 6.69
CA VAL A 93 5.39 -23.86 7.32
C VAL A 93 5.31 -23.81 8.84
N LEU A 94 5.08 -22.64 9.44
CA LEU A 94 4.95 -22.47 10.89
C LEU A 94 3.70 -23.13 11.48
N ASN A 95 2.58 -23.14 10.75
CA ASN A 95 1.34 -23.77 11.19
C ASN A 95 1.30 -25.28 10.95
N SER A 96 2.23 -25.83 10.16
CA SER A 96 2.27 -27.26 9.85
C SER A 96 2.81 -28.12 11.00
N THR A 97 3.35 -27.51 12.06
CA THR A 97 3.99 -28.24 13.16
C THR A 97 3.04 -28.87 14.18
N ASP A 98 1.78 -28.44 14.26
CA ASP A 98 0.86 -28.86 15.34
C ASP A 98 -0.38 -29.66 14.90
N LEU A 99 -0.47 -30.06 13.63
CA LEU A 99 -1.60 -30.87 13.15
C LEU A 99 -1.12 -32.21 12.60
N SER A 100 -0.96 -33.15 13.53
CA SER A 100 -1.28 -34.55 13.29
C SER A 100 -2.57 -34.68 12.47
N THR A 101 -2.46 -35.32 11.29
CA THR A 101 -3.52 -36.09 10.64
C THR A 101 -4.92 -35.46 10.62
N GLU A 102 -5.11 -34.43 9.79
CA GLU A 102 -6.37 -34.33 9.04
C GLU A 102 -6.06 -34.16 7.56
N SER A 103 -6.41 -35.21 6.83
CA SER A 103 -6.38 -35.34 5.39
C SER A 103 -7.25 -34.28 4.74
N ILE A 104 -6.68 -33.11 4.45
CA ILE A 104 -7.12 -32.31 3.31
C ILE A 104 -6.61 -33.07 2.10
N GLU A 105 -7.48 -33.85 1.45
CA GLU A 105 -7.12 -34.54 0.21
C GLU A 105 -6.47 -33.54 -0.74
N PRO A 106 -5.18 -33.71 -1.09
CA PRO A 106 -4.63 -33.00 -2.21
C PRO A 106 -5.40 -33.50 -3.42
N THR A 107 -6.19 -32.63 -4.06
CA THR A 107 -6.56 -32.85 -5.46
C THR A 107 -5.27 -33.18 -6.17
N SER A 108 -5.13 -34.45 -6.58
CA SER A 108 -3.83 -35.01 -6.89
C SER A 108 -3.21 -34.20 -8.01
N PHE A 109 -1.88 -34.14 -8.04
CA PHE A 109 -1.16 -33.47 -9.12
C PHE A 109 -1.63 -33.98 -10.50
N GLU A 110 -2.00 -35.26 -10.59
CA GLU A 110 -2.64 -35.87 -11.76
C GLU A 110 -3.99 -35.22 -12.12
N GLN A 111 -4.84 -34.88 -11.16
CA GLN A 111 -6.13 -34.22 -11.40
C GLN A 111 -5.95 -32.80 -11.97
N ARG A 112 -4.99 -32.02 -11.45
CA ARG A 112 -4.64 -30.71 -12.02
C ARG A 112 -4.07 -30.82 -13.43
N ARG A 113 -3.29 -31.87 -13.70
CA ARG A 113 -2.74 -32.14 -15.03
C ARG A 113 -3.82 -32.53 -16.02
N GLU A 114 -4.78 -33.34 -15.60
CA GLU A 114 -5.93 -33.75 -16.42
C GLU A 114 -6.83 -32.55 -16.77
N ASP A 115 -7.12 -31.68 -15.81
CA ASP A 115 -7.88 -30.44 -16.05
C ASP A 115 -7.20 -29.52 -17.06
N PHE A 116 -5.87 -29.41 -16.98
CA PHE A 116 -5.10 -28.62 -17.95
C PHE A 116 -5.16 -29.25 -19.35
N GLU A 117 -4.99 -30.56 -19.48
CA GLU A 117 -5.05 -31.27 -20.77
C GLU A 117 -6.47 -31.19 -21.37
N ASN A 118 -7.51 -31.28 -20.54
CA ASN A 118 -8.90 -31.13 -20.95
C ASN A 118 -9.20 -29.71 -21.46
N ARG A 119 -8.71 -28.67 -20.77
CA ARG A 119 -8.81 -27.28 -21.26
C ARG A 119 -8.07 -27.08 -22.58
N ARG A 120 -6.88 -27.66 -22.71
CA ARG A 120 -6.09 -27.58 -23.96
C ARG A 120 -6.81 -28.25 -25.12
N LYS A 121 -7.41 -29.42 -24.90
CA LYS A 121 -8.22 -30.12 -25.92
C LYS A 121 -9.48 -29.35 -26.30
N ALA A 122 -10.14 -28.71 -25.35
CA ALA A 122 -11.30 -27.86 -25.62
C ALA A 122 -10.94 -26.70 -26.57
N MET A 123 -9.87 -25.96 -26.27
CA MET A 123 -9.39 -24.87 -27.15
C MET A 123 -8.97 -25.37 -28.54
N ALA A 124 -8.34 -26.54 -28.62
CA ALA A 124 -7.94 -27.11 -29.90
C ALA A 124 -9.15 -27.51 -30.78
N ASN A 125 -10.25 -27.91 -30.18
CA ASN A 125 -11.49 -28.23 -30.89
C ASN A 125 -12.21 -26.96 -31.38
N ASP A 126 -12.25 -25.90 -30.55
CA ASP A 126 -12.82 -24.60 -30.96
C ASP A 126 -12.10 -24.05 -32.21
N PHE A 127 -10.78 -24.22 -32.28
CA PHE A 127 -9.98 -23.79 -33.43
C PHE A 127 -10.32 -24.58 -34.71
N LYS A 128 -10.56 -25.89 -34.60
CA LYS A 128 -10.95 -26.75 -35.73
C LYS A 128 -12.36 -26.41 -36.24
N ASP A 129 -13.28 -26.05 -35.36
CA ASP A 129 -14.63 -25.64 -35.77
C ASP A 129 -14.63 -24.28 -36.45
N LEU A 130 -13.75 -23.36 -36.05
CA LEU A 130 -13.51 -22.10 -36.77
C LEU A 130 -13.00 -22.37 -38.20
N GLU A 131 -12.06 -23.31 -38.34
CA GLU A 131 -11.48 -23.68 -39.64
C GLU A 131 -12.52 -24.35 -40.57
N ARG A 132 -13.41 -25.19 -40.04
CA ARG A 132 -14.52 -25.79 -40.81
C ARG A 132 -15.52 -24.74 -41.28
N LYS A 133 -15.84 -23.74 -40.45
CA LYS A 133 -16.72 -22.62 -40.82
C LYS A 133 -16.12 -21.77 -41.94
N SER A 134 -14.79 -21.62 -41.98
CA SER A 134 -14.09 -20.85 -43.04
C SER A 134 -14.13 -21.49 -44.44
N LYS A 135 -14.37 -22.81 -44.54
CA LYS A 135 -14.37 -23.55 -45.83
C LYS A 135 -15.72 -23.53 -46.55
N ASN A 136 -16.80 -23.17 -45.86
CA ASN A 136 -18.08 -22.88 -46.49
C ASN A 136 -18.07 -21.41 -46.94
N ARG A 137 -17.60 -21.17 -48.18
CA ARG A 137 -17.57 -19.87 -48.84
C ARG A 137 -18.99 -19.26 -48.90
N LEU A 138 -19.33 -18.48 -47.88
CA LEU A 138 -20.31 -17.42 -47.99
C LEU A 138 -19.76 -16.32 -48.91
N SER A 139 -20.66 -15.58 -49.54
CA SER A 139 -20.30 -14.42 -50.35
C SER A 139 -19.44 -13.46 -49.53
N VAL A 140 -18.45 -12.79 -50.15
CA VAL A 140 -17.60 -11.78 -49.49
C VAL A 140 -18.45 -10.74 -48.74
N SER A 141 -19.64 -10.42 -49.24
CA SER A 141 -20.61 -9.54 -48.59
C SER A 141 -21.18 -10.10 -47.28
N GLU A 142 -21.46 -11.39 -47.22
CA GLU A 142 -21.99 -12.07 -46.02
C GLU A 142 -20.91 -12.16 -44.94
N ILE A 143 -19.64 -12.40 -45.32
CA ILE A 143 -18.50 -12.43 -44.39
C ILE A 143 -18.31 -11.06 -43.71
N PHE A 144 -18.48 -9.95 -44.44
CA PHE A 144 -18.37 -8.62 -43.84
C PHE A 144 -19.49 -8.34 -42.84
N VAL A 145 -20.73 -8.72 -43.16
CA VAL A 145 -21.87 -8.53 -42.25
C VAL A 145 -21.68 -9.37 -40.98
N THR A 146 -21.31 -10.64 -41.11
CA THR A 146 -21.10 -11.51 -39.93
C THR A 146 -19.92 -11.03 -39.08
N ASN A 147 -18.83 -10.56 -39.67
CA ASN A 147 -17.69 -10.04 -38.90
C ASN A 147 -18.02 -8.76 -38.14
N VAL A 148 -18.87 -7.89 -38.70
CA VAL A 148 -19.34 -6.68 -38.02
C VAL A 148 -20.25 -7.06 -36.84
N GLU A 149 -21.20 -7.98 -37.05
CA GLU A 149 -22.08 -8.47 -35.98
C GLU A 149 -21.28 -9.18 -34.87
N GLU A 150 -20.31 -10.02 -35.23
CA GLU A 150 -19.41 -10.69 -34.27
C GLU A 150 -18.54 -9.69 -33.51
N ALA A 151 -18.04 -8.64 -34.18
CA ALA A 151 -17.27 -7.58 -33.55
C ALA A 151 -18.13 -6.76 -32.57
N GLU A 152 -19.39 -6.46 -32.91
CA GLU A 152 -20.32 -5.79 -32.00
C GLU A 152 -20.63 -6.65 -30.77
N VAL A 153 -20.91 -7.94 -30.96
CA VAL A 153 -21.15 -8.89 -29.86
C VAL A 153 -19.91 -9.07 -28.99
N MET A 154 -18.72 -9.06 -29.59
CA MET A 154 -17.47 -9.11 -28.82
C MET A 154 -17.24 -7.82 -28.03
N SER A 155 -17.52 -6.66 -28.63
CA SER A 155 -17.42 -5.35 -27.99
C SER A 155 -18.35 -5.25 -26.77
N THR A 156 -19.61 -5.67 -26.89
CA THR A 156 -20.54 -5.68 -25.76
C THR A 156 -20.09 -6.60 -24.63
N LYS A 157 -19.60 -7.81 -24.95
CA LYS A 157 -19.03 -8.74 -23.94
C LYS A 157 -17.81 -8.16 -23.23
N ILE A 158 -16.94 -7.45 -23.96
CA ILE A 158 -15.77 -6.78 -23.37
C ILE A 158 -16.22 -5.67 -22.42
N CYS A 159 -17.17 -4.81 -22.83
CA CYS A 159 -17.75 -3.78 -21.98
C CYS A 159 -18.38 -4.35 -20.72
N GLU A 160 -19.20 -5.41 -20.84
CA GLU A 160 -19.78 -6.11 -19.68
C GLU A 160 -18.72 -6.70 -18.75
N SER A 161 -17.63 -7.23 -19.31
CA SER A 161 -16.52 -7.76 -18.51
C SER A 161 -15.82 -6.67 -17.71
N PHE A 162 -15.56 -5.51 -18.33
CA PHE A 162 -14.98 -4.35 -17.63
C PHE A 162 -15.91 -3.82 -16.54
N SER A 163 -17.21 -3.68 -16.81
CA SER A 163 -18.18 -3.24 -15.79
C SER A 163 -18.22 -4.19 -14.59
N LYS A 164 -18.18 -5.51 -14.81
CA LYS A 164 -18.13 -6.50 -13.73
C LYS A 164 -16.83 -6.44 -12.92
N GLN A 165 -15.70 -6.17 -13.57
CA GLN A 165 -14.42 -6.00 -12.88
C GLN A 165 -14.41 -4.73 -12.02
N GLU A 166 -14.98 -3.65 -12.53
CA GLU A 166 -15.11 -2.38 -11.80
C GLU A 166 -16.01 -2.53 -10.57
N GLU A 167 -17.19 -3.17 -10.72
CA GLU A 167 -18.09 -3.46 -9.61
C GLU A 167 -17.43 -4.35 -8.54
N ASN A 168 -16.68 -5.37 -8.95
CA ASN A 168 -15.95 -6.23 -8.03
C ASN A 168 -14.88 -5.45 -7.24
N LEU A 169 -14.13 -4.58 -7.93
CA LEU A 169 -13.12 -3.73 -7.32
C LEU A 169 -13.75 -2.78 -6.29
N GLU A 170 -14.87 -2.15 -6.65
CA GLU A 170 -15.60 -1.24 -5.78
C GLU A 170 -16.09 -1.96 -4.51
N ASN A 171 -16.65 -3.16 -4.65
CA ASN A 171 -17.10 -3.98 -3.53
C ASN A 171 -15.94 -4.36 -2.60
N ARG A 172 -14.79 -4.78 -3.15
CA ARG A 172 -13.58 -5.08 -2.36
C ARG A 172 -13.05 -3.85 -1.62
N LEU A 173 -13.14 -2.66 -2.22
CA LEU A 173 -12.75 -1.41 -1.56
C LEU A 173 -13.72 -1.04 -0.42
N LYS A 174 -15.03 -1.22 -0.62
CA LYS A 174 -16.04 -1.03 0.43
C LYS A 174 -15.83 -1.99 1.60
N GLU A 175 -15.59 -3.26 1.32
CA GLU A 175 -15.29 -4.27 2.35
C GLU A 175 -14.01 -3.93 3.12
N ARG A 176 -12.94 -3.51 2.42
CA ARG A 176 -11.70 -3.10 3.09
C ARG A 176 -11.92 -1.88 3.98
N LYS A 177 -12.69 -0.88 3.52
CA LYS A 177 -13.04 0.29 4.35
C LYS A 177 -13.87 -0.10 5.57
N LYS A 178 -14.88 -0.97 5.39
CA LYS A 178 -15.70 -1.49 6.48
C LYS A 178 -14.86 -2.26 7.50
N SER A 179 -14.00 -3.18 7.04
CA SER A 179 -13.09 -3.95 7.90
C SER A 179 -12.12 -3.06 8.67
N MET A 180 -11.58 -2.00 8.06
CA MET A 180 -10.74 -1.04 8.79
C MET A 180 -11.53 -0.31 9.89
N LEU A 181 -12.76 0.12 9.60
CA LEU A 181 -13.61 0.81 10.57
C LEU A 181 -13.99 -0.09 11.75
N GLU A 182 -14.38 -1.34 11.46
CA GLU A 182 -14.66 -2.36 12.48
C GLU A 182 -13.42 -2.68 13.32
N ARG A 183 -12.24 -2.74 12.69
CA ARG A 183 -10.98 -2.98 13.40
C ARG A 183 -10.59 -1.82 14.31
N SER A 184 -10.85 -0.57 13.90
CA SER A 184 -10.68 0.58 14.80
C SER A 184 -11.67 0.55 15.96
N GLN A 185 -12.95 0.24 15.72
CA GLN A 185 -13.94 0.12 16.81
C GLN A 185 -13.54 -0.95 17.83
N ASN A 186 -13.13 -2.14 17.38
CA ASN A 186 -12.70 -3.23 18.26
C ASN A 186 -11.38 -2.94 19.00
N PHE A 187 -10.48 -2.14 18.40
CA PHE A 187 -9.26 -1.69 19.09
C PHE A 187 -9.61 -0.74 20.25
N PHE A 188 -10.55 0.17 20.05
CA PHE A 188 -11.01 1.09 21.11
C PHE A 188 -11.87 0.40 22.18
N ASP A 189 -12.69 -0.59 21.83
CA ASP A 189 -13.49 -1.32 22.82
C ASP A 189 -12.62 -2.18 23.76
N ASN A 190 -11.47 -2.70 23.28
CA ASN A 190 -10.49 -3.35 24.16
C ASN A 190 -9.80 -2.37 25.12
N PHE A 191 -9.60 -1.10 24.74
CA PHE A 191 -9.15 -0.06 25.67
C PHE A 191 -10.25 0.38 26.64
N ARG A 192 -11.53 0.24 26.25
CA ARG A 192 -12.69 0.62 27.05
C ARG A 192 -13.00 -0.41 28.16
N LEU A 193 -12.76 -1.71 27.90
CA LEU A 193 -13.01 -2.78 28.88
C LEU A 193 -11.97 -2.89 30.01
N GLN A 194 -10.82 -2.21 29.94
CA GLN A 194 -9.89 -2.11 31.08
C GLN A 194 -10.17 -0.94 32.05
N LYS A 195 -11.25 -0.15 31.84
CA LYS A 195 -11.63 0.97 32.72
C LYS A 195 -12.82 0.68 33.64
N SER A 196 -13.06 -0.58 33.99
CA SER A 196 -14.08 -0.95 34.98
C SER A 196 -13.58 -0.75 36.42
N ASP A 197 -13.21 0.48 36.77
CA ASP A 197 -13.34 1.09 38.11
C ASP A 197 -13.06 2.61 38.02
N MET A 198 -13.93 3.34 37.33
CA MET A 198 -13.91 4.80 37.28
C MET A 198 -15.13 5.34 38.02
N SER A 199 -15.20 5.06 39.33
CA SER A 199 -16.11 5.74 40.26
C SER A 199 -15.58 7.10 40.73
N GLY A 200 -14.40 7.52 40.25
CA GLY A 200 -13.71 8.74 40.67
C GLY A 200 -13.72 9.86 39.63
N GLY A 201 -14.84 10.58 39.50
CA GLY A 201 -14.87 11.93 38.91
C GLY A 201 -14.92 12.02 37.38
N PHE A 202 -15.66 13.00 36.88
CA PHE A 202 -15.68 13.36 35.46
C PHE A 202 -14.31 13.91 35.05
N ASP A 203 -13.55 13.14 34.28
CA ASP A 203 -12.30 13.59 33.70
C ASP A 203 -12.59 14.63 32.60
N LYS A 204 -12.40 15.91 32.95
CA LYS A 204 -12.59 17.04 32.03
C LYS A 204 -11.67 16.94 30.82
N GLU A 205 -10.49 16.35 30.98
CA GLU A 205 -9.51 16.19 29.91
C GLU A 205 -10.02 15.22 28.84
N PHE A 206 -10.64 14.13 29.26
CA PHE A 206 -11.27 13.16 28.35
C PHE A 206 -12.41 13.78 27.53
N MET A 207 -13.26 14.61 28.16
CA MET A 207 -14.35 15.30 27.45
C MET A 207 -13.82 16.33 26.44
N MET A 208 -12.81 17.12 26.83
CA MET A 208 -12.15 18.06 25.94
C MET A 208 -11.54 17.34 24.72
N GLN A 209 -10.89 16.19 24.95
CA GLN A 209 -10.25 15.42 23.88
C GLN A 209 -11.27 14.88 22.87
N ASN A 210 -12.39 14.32 23.34
CA ASN A 210 -13.47 13.85 22.46
C ASN A 210 -14.08 15.01 21.65
N GLU A 211 -14.29 16.19 22.25
CA GLU A 211 -14.86 17.34 21.54
C GLU A 211 -13.88 17.90 20.49
N ILE A 212 -12.57 17.88 20.77
CA ILE A 212 -11.53 18.23 19.79
C ILE A 212 -11.53 17.23 18.63
N GLU A 213 -11.64 15.94 18.90
CA GLU A 213 -11.68 14.89 17.89
C GLU A 213 -12.89 15.05 16.95
N GLU A 214 -14.09 15.15 17.52
CA GLU A 214 -15.32 15.37 16.74
C GLU A 214 -15.24 16.66 15.90
N PHE A 215 -14.67 17.73 16.45
CA PHE A 215 -14.44 18.97 15.71
C PHE A 215 -13.48 18.77 14.53
N LEU A 216 -12.37 18.06 14.73
CA LEU A 216 -11.36 17.80 13.71
C LEU A 216 -11.91 16.95 12.56
N GLU A 217 -12.68 15.91 12.86
CA GLU A 217 -13.32 15.06 11.85
C GLU A 217 -14.29 15.86 10.98
N ASN A 218 -15.20 16.60 11.62
CA ASN A 218 -16.16 17.45 10.92
C ASN A 218 -15.48 18.55 10.09
N HIS A 219 -14.41 19.13 10.63
CA HIS A 219 -13.63 20.14 9.92
C HIS A 219 -12.95 19.56 8.68
N PHE A 220 -12.32 18.39 8.81
CA PHE A 220 -11.66 17.71 7.71
C PHE A 220 -12.65 17.31 6.60
N ALA A 221 -13.81 16.78 6.98
CA ALA A 221 -14.88 16.45 6.03
C ALA A 221 -15.34 17.70 5.25
N LYS A 222 -15.64 18.81 5.94
CA LYS A 222 -16.04 20.08 5.31
C LYS A 222 -14.96 20.63 4.36
N GLN A 223 -13.71 20.64 4.80
CA GLN A 223 -12.59 21.11 3.98
C GLN A 223 -12.44 20.26 2.71
N THR A 224 -12.52 18.94 2.85
CA THR A 224 -12.37 18.00 1.74
C THR A 224 -13.48 18.18 0.70
N THR A 225 -14.73 18.27 1.15
CA THR A 225 -15.89 18.50 0.27
C THR A 225 -15.76 19.84 -0.47
N ALA A 226 -15.43 20.92 0.22
CA ALA A 226 -15.30 22.24 -0.41
C ALA A 226 -14.18 22.29 -1.47
N VAL A 227 -13.03 21.66 -1.20
CA VAL A 227 -11.94 21.57 -2.18
C VAL A 227 -12.34 20.69 -3.38
N ALA A 228 -13.07 19.60 -3.14
CA ALA A 228 -13.56 18.74 -4.22
C ALA A 228 -14.54 19.47 -5.13
N GLU A 229 -15.48 20.24 -4.57
CA GLU A 229 -16.44 21.04 -5.33
C GLU A 229 -15.76 22.06 -6.26
N VAL A 230 -14.75 22.80 -5.75
CA VAL A 230 -13.98 23.73 -6.57
C VAL A 230 -13.25 23.01 -7.70
N ASN A 231 -12.62 21.87 -7.41
CA ASN A 231 -11.92 21.09 -8.43
C ASN A 231 -12.88 20.61 -9.53
N VAL A 232 -14.02 20.02 -9.15
CA VAL A 232 -15.03 19.54 -10.11
C VAL A 232 -15.57 20.68 -10.96
N ARG A 233 -15.86 21.85 -10.35
CA ARG A 233 -16.33 23.03 -11.08
C ARG A 233 -15.34 23.46 -12.16
N TYR A 234 -14.08 23.72 -11.79
CA TYR A 234 -13.07 24.15 -12.76
C TYR A 234 -12.73 23.07 -13.78
N GLU A 235 -12.69 21.79 -13.40
CA GLU A 235 -12.46 20.71 -14.37
C GLU A 235 -13.59 20.60 -15.39
N THR A 236 -14.84 20.81 -14.96
CA THR A 236 -15.99 20.83 -15.86
C THR A 236 -15.91 22.01 -16.82
N GLU A 237 -15.57 23.20 -16.34
CA GLU A 237 -15.41 24.39 -17.19
C GLU A 237 -14.21 24.27 -18.14
N ILE A 238 -13.05 23.78 -17.67
CA ILE A 238 -11.86 23.58 -18.50
C ILE A 238 -12.15 22.60 -19.64
N LYS A 239 -12.87 21.51 -19.37
CA LYS A 239 -13.25 20.52 -20.40
C LYS A 239 -14.08 21.12 -21.54
N GLN A 240 -14.81 22.22 -21.31
CA GLN A 240 -15.58 22.89 -22.36
C GLN A 240 -14.69 23.62 -23.38
N PHE A 241 -13.51 24.08 -22.94
CA PHE A 241 -12.57 24.86 -23.76
C PHE A 241 -11.38 24.02 -24.25
N ASP A 242 -11.19 22.82 -23.70
CA ASP A 242 -10.09 21.94 -24.06
C ASP A 242 -10.20 21.50 -25.53
N GLY A 243 -9.07 21.46 -26.24
CA GLY A 243 -9.01 21.10 -27.66
C GLY A 243 -9.41 22.18 -28.67
N GLN A 244 -9.90 23.35 -28.25
CA GLN A 244 -10.30 24.43 -29.18
C GLN A 244 -9.11 25.27 -29.71
N GLY A 245 -7.93 25.16 -29.08
CA GLY A 245 -6.71 25.85 -29.51
C GLY A 245 -6.75 27.39 -29.44
N GLY A 246 -5.67 28.04 -29.87
CA GLY A 246 -5.60 29.51 -29.98
C GLY A 246 -5.82 30.25 -28.65
N VAL A 247 -6.72 31.24 -28.65
CA VAL A 247 -7.04 32.08 -27.48
C VAL A 247 -7.60 31.24 -26.32
N PHE A 248 -8.30 30.13 -26.60
CA PHE A 248 -8.86 29.26 -25.55
C PHE A 248 -7.79 28.52 -24.76
N ALA A 249 -6.61 28.25 -25.34
CA ALA A 249 -5.51 27.66 -24.59
C ALA A 249 -5.02 28.57 -23.45
N MET A 250 -4.96 29.89 -23.70
CA MET A 250 -4.61 30.88 -22.67
C MET A 250 -5.69 30.98 -21.59
N VAL A 251 -6.97 30.88 -21.98
CA VAL A 251 -8.09 30.86 -21.02
C VAL A 251 -7.99 29.63 -20.10
N VAL A 252 -7.76 28.45 -20.67
CA VAL A 252 -7.58 27.19 -19.90
C VAL A 252 -6.40 27.31 -18.93
N GLU A 253 -5.28 27.87 -19.36
CA GLU A 253 -4.11 28.09 -18.49
C GLU A 253 -4.44 29.05 -17.33
N GLN A 254 -5.10 30.18 -17.62
CA GLN A 254 -5.52 31.13 -16.60
C GLN A 254 -6.54 30.53 -15.62
N MET A 255 -7.45 29.68 -16.10
CA MET A 255 -8.41 28.96 -15.24
C MET A 255 -7.71 27.97 -14.30
N ARG A 256 -6.70 27.22 -14.79
CA ARG A 256 -5.90 26.33 -13.93
C ARG A 256 -5.19 27.11 -12.82
N LYS A 257 -4.55 28.23 -13.16
CA LYS A 257 -3.90 29.10 -12.18
C LYS A 257 -4.89 29.66 -11.16
N THR A 258 -6.08 30.03 -11.62
CA THR A 258 -7.15 30.55 -10.74
C THR A 258 -7.67 29.45 -9.80
N LYS A 259 -7.87 28.22 -10.29
CA LYS A 259 -8.22 27.05 -9.49
C LYS A 259 -7.21 26.81 -8.36
N GLU A 260 -5.92 26.79 -8.69
CA GLU A 260 -4.85 26.56 -7.72
C GLU A 260 -4.82 27.65 -6.63
N ASN A 261 -4.96 28.91 -7.03
CA ASN A 261 -5.03 30.03 -6.10
C ASN A 261 -6.26 29.93 -5.18
N GLU A 262 -7.44 29.62 -5.72
CA GLU A 262 -8.67 29.48 -4.93
C GLU A 262 -8.58 28.32 -3.93
N VAL A 263 -8.07 27.16 -4.35
CA VAL A 263 -7.81 26.01 -3.46
C VAL A 263 -6.79 26.37 -2.37
N HIS A 264 -5.75 27.13 -2.70
CA HIS A 264 -4.75 27.57 -1.73
C HIS A 264 -5.36 28.53 -0.68
N VAL A 265 -6.12 29.54 -1.12
CA VAL A 265 -6.82 30.47 -0.23
C VAL A 265 -7.79 29.73 0.68
N MET A 266 -8.56 28.79 0.13
CA MET A 266 -9.50 27.97 0.88
C MET A 266 -8.80 27.12 1.95
N LYS A 267 -7.69 26.46 1.61
CA LYS A 267 -6.89 25.69 2.59
C LYS A 267 -6.41 26.57 3.74
N ASN A 268 -5.94 27.79 3.46
CA ASN A 268 -5.50 28.71 4.50
C ASN A 268 -6.65 29.20 5.40
N GLN A 269 -7.84 29.39 4.83
CA GLN A 269 -9.05 29.74 5.60
C GLN A 269 -9.45 28.61 6.56
N TYR A 270 -9.51 27.37 6.07
CA TYR A 270 -9.80 26.20 6.90
C TYR A 270 -8.71 25.98 7.97
N GLU A 271 -7.43 26.16 7.63
CA GLU A 271 -6.34 26.10 8.62
C GLU A 271 -6.53 27.09 9.78
N LYS A 272 -6.97 28.32 9.47
CA LYS A 272 -7.27 29.35 10.46
C LYS A 272 -8.47 28.94 11.33
N LEU A 273 -9.57 28.51 10.71
CA LEU A 273 -10.78 28.05 11.41
C LEU A 273 -10.48 26.85 12.33
N ARG A 274 -9.62 25.92 11.88
CA ARG A 274 -9.19 24.78 12.70
C ARG A 274 -8.50 25.25 13.98
N LYS A 275 -7.54 26.17 13.86
CA LYS A 275 -6.80 26.71 15.02
C LYS A 275 -7.72 27.44 15.99
N GLU A 276 -8.61 28.26 15.47
CA GLU A 276 -9.60 29.00 16.27
C GLU A 276 -10.57 28.05 16.99
N GLY A 277 -11.07 27.02 16.31
CA GLY A 277 -11.99 26.04 16.89
C GLY A 277 -11.34 25.19 17.99
N ILE A 278 -10.12 24.69 17.76
CA ILE A 278 -9.35 23.97 18.81
C ILE A 278 -9.14 24.87 20.03
N GLN A 279 -8.77 26.14 19.82
CA GLN A 279 -8.56 27.07 20.92
C GLN A 279 -9.87 27.36 21.68
N SER A 280 -11.00 27.49 20.98
CA SER A 280 -12.30 27.68 21.60
C SER A 280 -12.71 26.49 22.47
N ILE A 281 -12.44 25.26 22.04
CA ILE A 281 -12.73 24.06 22.84
C ILE A 281 -11.81 24.01 24.05
N LYS A 282 -10.52 24.30 23.89
CA LYS A 282 -9.58 24.37 25.02
C LYS A 282 -9.96 25.41 26.07
N ASN A 283 -10.51 26.56 25.64
CA ASN A 283 -10.93 27.61 26.57
C ASN A 283 -12.22 27.27 27.33
N LYS A 284 -13.00 26.29 26.85
CA LYS A 284 -14.29 25.87 27.44
C LYS A 284 -14.09 24.95 28.66
N TYR A 285 -12.98 24.22 28.72
CA TYR A 285 -12.69 23.21 29.75
C TYR A 285 -11.64 23.70 30.75
#